data_AF-A0A497SGS3-F1
#
_entry.id   AF-A0A497SGS3-F1
#
_cell.length_a   1.000
_cell.length_b   1.000
_cell.length_c   1.000
_cell.angle_alpha   90.00
_cell.angle_beta   90.00
_cell.angle_gamma   90.00
#
_symmetry.space_group_name_H-M   'P 1'
#
loop_
_entity.id
_entity.type
_entity.pdbx_description
1 polymer ?
#
loop_
_entity_poly.entity_id
_entity_poly.type
_entity_poly.pdbx_seq_one_letter_code
_entity_poly.pdbx_strand_id
1 'polypeptide(L)'
;MEASYMIILTLGIFFLFLVWLAFKIGKKLGAYECKLEWQERIEKMRKDIADKQRAGIKGKVVEIFAPYIKGFPFSASECRFIGDPIDYVVFEGMDRGEIKDIYFVEIKTNSSKLNNNQNRIKELIEKGKVKWYLFRMQVKE
;
A
#
# COMPACT_ATOMS: atom_id res chain seq x y z
N MET A 1 2.41 -11.60 77.20
CA MET A 1 1.75 -12.19 76.02
C MET A 1 1.16 -11.12 75.10
N GLU A 2 0.37 -10.17 75.61
CA GLU A 2 -0.31 -9.16 74.78
C GLU A 2 0.64 -8.28 73.92
N ALA A 3 1.77 -7.84 74.48
CA ALA A 3 2.75 -7.03 73.74
C ALA A 3 3.34 -7.75 72.51
N SER A 4 3.58 -9.06 72.60
CA SER A 4 4.11 -9.86 71.50
C SER A 4 3.11 -10.00 70.35
N TYR A 5 1.82 -10.13 70.65
CA TYR A 5 0.76 -10.17 69.63
C TYR A 5 0.62 -8.83 68.89
N MET A 6 0.71 -7.71 69.61
CA MET A 6 0.66 -6.38 69.00
C MET A 6 1.85 -6.12 68.06
N ILE A 7 3.04 -6.62 68.41
CA ILE A 7 4.22 -6.53 67.55
C ILE A 7 4.04 -7.38 66.28
N ILE A 8 3.53 -8.61 66.39
CA ILE A 8 3.30 -9.47 65.22
C ILE A 8 2.26 -8.85 64.27
N LEU A 9 1.19 -8.27 64.81
CA LEU A 9 0.11 -7.69 64.01
C LEU A 9 0.57 -6.42 63.27
N THR A 10 1.35 -5.57 63.92
CA THR A 10 1.94 -4.38 63.28
C THR A 10 2.95 -4.75 62.18
N LEU A 11 3.79 -5.75 62.41
CA LEU A 11 4.71 -6.27 61.39
C LEU A 11 3.97 -6.89 60.19
N GLY A 12 2.87 -7.61 60.44
CA GLY A 12 2.02 -8.17 59.38
C GLY A 12 1.38 -7.09 58.50
N ILE A 13 0.84 -6.04 59.11
CA ILE A 13 0.27 -4.89 58.38
C ILE A 13 1.35 -4.16 57.58
N PHE A 14 2.53 -3.95 58.17
CA PHE A 14 3.66 -3.32 57.49
C PHE A 14 4.12 -4.15 56.29
N PHE A 15 4.20 -5.48 56.43
CA PHE A 15 4.54 -6.38 55.33
C PHE A 15 3.51 -6.31 54.19
N LEU A 16 2.21 -6.35 54.50
CA LEU A 16 1.15 -6.20 53.49
C LEU A 16 1.23 -4.85 52.76
N PHE A 17 1.55 -3.78 53.48
CA PHE A 17 1.78 -2.46 52.88
C PHE A 17 2.97 -2.46 51.91
N LEU A 18 4.09 -3.11 52.26
CA LEU A 18 5.25 -3.26 51.38
C LEU A 18 4.90 -4.06 50.11
N VAL A 19 4.16 -5.17 50.24
CA VAL A 19 3.72 -5.98 49.09
C VAL A 19 2.81 -5.15 48.17
N TRP A 20 1.87 -4.39 48.73
CA TRP A 20 1.00 -3.50 47.95
C TRP A 20 1.79 -2.40 47.23
N LEU A 21 2.79 -1.81 47.89
CA LEU A 21 3.65 -0.80 47.31
C LEU A 21 4.48 -1.39 46.15
N ALA A 22 5.08 -2.57 46.35
CA ALA A 22 5.84 -3.28 45.33
C ALA A 22 4.96 -3.62 44.10
N PHE A 23 3.74 -4.07 44.31
CA PHE A 23 2.79 -4.33 43.22
C PHE A 23 2.44 -3.06 42.43
N LYS A 24 2.20 -1.93 43.12
CA LYS A 24 1.96 -0.64 42.46
C LYS A 24 3.16 -0.16 41.64
N ILE A 25 4.37 -0.30 42.18
CA ILE A 25 5.60 0.07 41.48
C ILE A 25 5.79 -0.82 40.25
N GLY A 26 5.66 -2.15 40.40
CA GLY A 26 5.76 -3.09 39.28
C GLY A 26 4.79 -2.80 38.14
N LYS A 27 3.50 -2.53 38.45
CA LYS A 27 2.52 -2.16 37.41
C LYS A 27 2.86 -0.85 36.72
N LYS A 28 3.36 0.16 37.44
CA LYS A 28 3.76 1.45 36.85
C LYS A 28 4.98 1.30 35.95
N LEU A 29 6.00 0.55 36.39
CA LEU A 29 7.21 0.31 35.60
C LEU A 29 6.88 -0.47 34.32
N GLY A 30 6.13 -1.58 34.43
CA GLY A 30 5.73 -2.35 33.24
C GLY A 30 4.85 -1.55 32.28
N ALA A 31 3.95 -0.69 32.79
CA ALA A 31 3.17 0.21 31.93
C ALA A 31 4.03 1.28 31.25
N TYR A 32 5.09 1.76 31.90
CA TYR A 32 6.02 2.74 31.34
C TYR A 32 6.90 2.13 30.25
N GLU A 33 7.49 0.96 30.50
CA GLU A 33 8.28 0.21 29.51
C GLU A 33 7.42 -0.13 28.29
N CYS A 34 6.23 -0.68 28.50
CA CYS A 34 5.27 -0.97 27.43
C CYS A 34 4.92 0.30 26.64
N LYS A 35 4.73 1.44 27.31
CA LYS A 35 4.45 2.72 26.62
C LYS A 35 5.62 3.17 25.74
N LEU A 36 6.87 3.04 26.20
CA LEU A 36 8.05 3.39 25.42
C LEU A 36 8.18 2.49 24.19
N GLU A 37 8.08 1.17 24.37
CA GLU A 37 8.11 0.21 23.26
C GLU A 37 7.01 0.48 22.23
N TRP A 38 5.79 0.77 22.70
CA TRP A 38 4.68 1.12 21.82
C TRP A 38 4.93 2.43 21.06
N GLN A 39 5.54 3.43 21.69
CA GLN A 39 5.87 4.69 21.03
C GLN A 39 6.88 4.48 19.89
N GLU A 40 7.97 3.77 20.15
CA GLU A 40 8.97 3.43 19.14
C GLU A 40 8.36 2.61 18.00
N ARG A 41 7.53 1.62 18.33
CA ARG A 41 6.85 0.77 17.34
C ARG A 41 5.90 1.58 16.47
N ILE A 42 5.15 2.51 17.04
CA ILE A 42 4.24 3.40 16.30
C ILE A 42 5.03 4.27 15.34
N GLU A 43 6.14 4.84 15.77
CA GLU A 43 6.98 5.68 14.90
C GLU A 43 7.54 4.88 13.72
N LYS A 44 8.06 3.68 13.97
CA LYS A 44 8.54 2.79 12.92
C LYS A 44 7.43 2.40 11.94
N MET A 45 6.25 2.01 12.44
CA MET A 45 5.11 1.68 11.59
C MET A 45 4.66 2.87 10.73
N ARG A 46 4.65 4.09 11.29
CA ARG A 46 4.31 5.31 10.55
C ARG A 46 5.30 5.55 9.40
N LYS A 47 6.59 5.40 9.68
CA LYS A 47 7.63 5.54 8.66
C LYS A 47 7.47 4.50 7.55
N ASP A 48 7.29 3.24 7.90
CA ASP A 48 7.10 2.14 6.94
C ASP A 48 5.85 2.35 6.07
N ILE A 49 4.74 2.82 6.66
CA ILE A 49 3.51 3.16 5.92
C ILE A 49 3.78 4.30 4.94
N ALA A 50 4.43 5.38 5.39
CA ALA A 50 4.74 6.51 4.54
C ALA A 50 5.67 6.12 3.37
N ASP A 51 6.67 5.28 3.62
CA ASP A 51 7.57 4.77 2.57
C ASP A 51 6.82 3.93 1.54
N LYS A 52 5.93 3.03 1.98
CA LYS A 52 5.08 2.25 1.07
C LYS A 52 4.15 3.12 0.24
N GLN A 53 3.51 4.12 0.86
CA GLN A 53 2.65 5.07 0.15
C GLN A 53 3.43 5.84 -0.91
N ARG A 54 4.62 6.37 -0.56
CA ARG A 54 5.49 7.06 -1.50
C ARG A 54 5.90 6.17 -2.67
N ALA A 55 6.27 4.91 -2.40
CA ALA A 55 6.62 3.96 -3.45
C ALA A 55 5.42 3.70 -4.39
N GLY A 56 4.22 3.50 -3.84
CA GLY A 56 3.01 3.33 -4.63
C GLY A 56 2.66 4.54 -5.49
N ILE A 57 2.76 5.76 -4.94
CA ILE A 57 2.52 7.00 -5.69
C ILE A 57 3.54 7.15 -6.82
N LYS A 58 4.82 6.90 -6.53
CA LYS A 58 5.88 6.96 -7.56
C LYS A 58 5.60 5.99 -8.70
N GLY A 59 5.19 4.76 -8.39
CA GLY A 59 4.80 3.76 -9.41
C GLY A 59 3.70 4.28 -10.33
N LYS A 60 2.60 4.78 -9.75
CA LYS A 60 1.48 5.34 -10.51
C LYS A 60 1.86 6.55 -11.36
N VAL A 61 2.72 7.41 -10.85
CA VAL A 61 3.23 8.56 -11.63
C VAL A 61 4.06 8.06 -12.81
N VAL A 62 4.92 7.07 -12.61
CA VAL A 62 5.70 6.48 -13.71
C VAL A 62 4.78 5.86 -14.77
N GLU A 63 3.72 5.17 -14.36
CA GLU A 63 2.70 4.63 -15.28
C GLU A 63 2.09 5.74 -16.14
N ILE A 64 1.59 6.83 -15.55
CA ILE A 64 0.93 7.96 -16.26
C ILE A 64 1.88 8.73 -17.20
N PHE A 65 3.16 8.82 -16.83
CA PHE A 65 4.14 9.61 -17.58
C PHE A 65 5.03 8.75 -18.48
N ALA A 66 4.84 7.42 -18.53
CA ALA A 66 5.67 6.51 -19.30
C ALA A 66 5.94 6.96 -20.75
N PRO A 67 4.96 7.49 -21.51
CA PRO A 67 5.19 7.94 -22.88
C PRO A 67 6.16 9.12 -23.04
N TYR A 68 6.43 9.86 -21.96
CA TYR A 68 7.36 10.99 -21.95
C TYR A 68 8.75 10.62 -21.43
N ILE A 69 8.94 9.37 -20.99
CA ILE A 69 10.22 8.89 -20.47
C ILE A 69 11.13 8.46 -21.64
N LYS A 70 12.41 8.81 -21.53
CA LYS A 70 13.42 8.40 -22.51
C LYS A 70 13.45 6.87 -22.65
N GLY A 71 13.31 6.39 -23.89
CA GLY A 71 13.37 4.96 -24.22
C GLY A 71 12.02 4.27 -24.30
N PHE A 72 10.91 4.98 -24.08
CA PHE A 72 9.59 4.44 -24.41
C PHE A 72 9.46 4.29 -25.95
N PRO A 73 8.97 3.16 -26.48
CA PRO A 73 9.08 2.83 -27.89
C PRO A 73 8.04 3.53 -28.80
N PHE A 74 7.02 4.17 -28.22
CA PHE A 74 5.93 4.80 -28.97
C PHE A 74 5.91 6.32 -28.78
N SER A 75 5.28 7.03 -29.71
CA SER A 75 5.06 8.47 -29.57
C SER A 75 4.00 8.76 -28.51
N ALA A 76 4.22 9.78 -27.68
CA ALA A 76 3.25 10.18 -26.65
C ALA A 76 1.90 10.63 -27.25
N SER A 77 1.91 11.21 -28.46
CA SER A 77 0.70 11.63 -29.19
C SER A 77 -0.22 10.46 -29.57
N GLU A 78 0.37 9.27 -29.77
CA GLU A 78 -0.31 8.04 -30.20
C GLU A 78 -0.87 7.23 -29.01
N CYS A 79 -0.49 7.60 -27.78
CA CYS A 79 -0.86 6.89 -26.56
C CYS A 79 -2.19 7.41 -25.98
N ARG A 80 -3.09 6.51 -25.56
CA ARG A 80 -4.30 6.83 -24.80
C ARG A 80 -4.28 6.10 -23.47
N PHE A 81 -4.24 6.87 -22.38
CA PHE A 81 -4.19 6.34 -21.02
C PHE A 81 -5.56 5.79 -20.59
N ILE A 82 -5.53 4.65 -19.90
CA ILE A 82 -6.67 3.94 -19.30
C ILE A 82 -6.42 3.77 -17.79
N GLY A 83 -5.26 3.21 -17.42
CA GLY A 83 -4.75 3.07 -16.05
C GLY A 83 -5.09 1.77 -15.30
N ASP A 84 -6.30 1.23 -15.42
CA ASP A 84 -6.66 -0.10 -14.88
C ASP A 84 -7.79 -0.69 -15.72
N PRO A 85 -7.72 -1.98 -16.13
CA PRO A 85 -6.71 -3.01 -15.82
C PRO A 85 -5.46 -3.01 -16.70
N ILE A 86 -5.39 -2.13 -17.71
CA ILE A 86 -4.26 -1.94 -18.62
C ILE A 86 -3.94 -0.44 -18.67
N ASP A 87 -2.67 -0.05 -18.72
CA ASP A 87 -2.27 1.37 -18.67
C ASP A 87 -2.60 2.16 -19.94
N TYR A 88 -2.27 1.64 -21.13
CA TYR A 88 -2.46 2.37 -22.40
C TYR A 88 -3.05 1.51 -23.52
N VAL A 89 -3.76 2.19 -24.42
CA VAL A 89 -3.93 1.77 -25.81
C VAL A 89 -3.13 2.71 -26.71
N VAL A 90 -2.27 2.16 -27.55
CA VAL A 90 -1.44 2.92 -28.50
C VAL A 90 -1.97 2.69 -29.90
N PHE A 91 -2.20 3.78 -30.64
CA PHE A 91 -2.59 3.77 -32.05
C PHE A 91 -1.38 4.18 -32.88
N GLU A 92 -0.49 3.25 -33.18
CA GLU A 92 0.77 3.56 -33.87
C GLU A 92 0.49 4.14 -35.26
N GLY A 93 1.12 5.28 -35.59
CA GLY A 93 0.93 5.99 -36.85
C GLY A 93 -0.26 6.95 -36.86
N MET A 94 -1.06 7.02 -35.78
CA MET A 94 -2.19 7.95 -35.69
C MET A 94 -1.80 9.41 -35.94
N ASP A 95 -0.62 9.83 -35.48
CA ASP A 95 -0.12 11.19 -35.68
C ASP A 95 0.33 11.48 -37.13
N ARG A 96 0.59 10.42 -37.90
CA ARG A 96 0.92 10.46 -39.34
C ARG A 96 -0.30 10.27 -40.25
N GLY A 97 -1.50 10.17 -39.67
CA GLY A 97 -2.76 10.01 -40.41
C GLY A 97 -3.07 8.59 -40.88
N GLU A 98 -2.24 7.61 -40.53
CA GLU A 98 -2.44 6.20 -40.88
C GLU A 98 -2.14 5.31 -39.67
N ILE A 99 -3.17 4.67 -39.12
CA ILE A 99 -3.02 3.74 -37.99
C ILE A 99 -2.53 2.41 -38.56
N LYS A 100 -1.31 2.01 -38.15
CA LYS A 100 -0.68 0.74 -38.54
C LYS A 100 -1.12 -0.40 -37.64
N ASP A 101 -0.99 -0.18 -36.34
CA ASP A 101 -1.18 -1.20 -35.31
C ASP A 101 -1.83 -0.59 -34.06
N ILE A 102 -2.52 -1.45 -33.31
CA ILE A 102 -3.12 -1.11 -32.01
C ILE A 102 -2.46 -1.97 -30.93
N TYR A 103 -1.76 -1.32 -29.99
CA TYR A 103 -1.11 -2.00 -28.87
C TYR A 103 -1.87 -1.77 -27.57
N PHE A 104 -2.06 -2.84 -26.80
CA PHE A 104 -2.43 -2.75 -25.39
C PHE A 104 -1.15 -2.83 -24.57
N VAL A 105 -0.82 -1.77 -23.83
CA VAL A 105 0.46 -1.62 -23.15
C VAL A 105 0.23 -1.50 -21.65
N GLU A 106 0.86 -2.40 -20.90
CA GLU A 106 0.96 -2.36 -19.45
C GLU A 106 2.39 -1.95 -19.07
N ILE A 107 2.51 -0.95 -18.21
CA ILE A 107 3.77 -0.44 -17.68
C ILE A 107 4.09 -1.15 -16.37
N LYS A 108 5.31 -1.66 -16.27
CA LYS A 108 5.82 -2.28 -15.05
C LYS A 108 7.17 -1.69 -14.71
N THR A 109 7.38 -1.34 -13.45
CA THR A 109 8.66 -0.82 -12.96
C THR A 109 9.44 -1.92 -12.25
N ASN A 110 10.73 -2.04 -12.56
CA ASN A 110 11.64 -3.04 -11.95
C ASN A 110 11.14 -4.49 -12.16
N SER A 111 11.07 -5.28 -11.09
CA SER A 111 10.68 -6.70 -11.09
C SER A 111 9.17 -6.94 -10.89
N SER A 112 8.33 -5.90 -11.02
CA SER A 112 6.89 -6.05 -10.86
C SER A 112 6.30 -6.92 -11.97
N LYS A 113 5.51 -7.93 -11.59
CA LYS A 113 4.86 -8.85 -12.52
C LYS A 113 3.43 -8.40 -12.85
N LEU A 114 2.89 -8.89 -13.96
CA LEU A 114 1.47 -8.76 -14.28
C LEU A 114 0.64 -9.42 -13.17
N ASN A 115 -0.46 -8.78 -12.78
CA ASN A 115 -1.44 -9.38 -11.89
C ASN A 115 -2.30 -10.43 -12.63
N ASN A 116 -3.15 -11.17 -11.91
CA ASN A 116 -3.95 -12.25 -12.52
C ASN A 116 -4.91 -11.74 -13.61
N ASN A 117 -5.52 -10.58 -13.42
CA ASN A 117 -6.43 -9.98 -14.41
C ASN A 117 -5.66 -9.54 -15.66
N GLN A 118 -4.50 -8.91 -15.49
CA GLN A 118 -3.60 -8.48 -16.56
C GLN A 118 -3.09 -9.66 -17.38
N ASN A 119 -2.66 -10.75 -16.72
CA ASN A 119 -2.26 -11.98 -17.42
C ASN A 119 -3.43 -12.55 -18.25
N ARG A 120 -4.64 -12.58 -17.68
CA ARG A 120 -5.82 -13.06 -18.40
C ARG A 120 -6.17 -12.18 -19.60
N ILE A 121 -6.05 -10.86 -19.47
CA ILE A 121 -6.26 -9.92 -20.58
C ILE A 121 -5.22 -10.15 -21.67
N LYS A 122 -3.93 -10.24 -21.30
CA LYS A 122 -2.84 -10.57 -22.22
C LYS A 122 -3.14 -11.85 -23.01
N GLU A 123 -3.52 -12.93 -22.34
CA GLU A 123 -3.86 -14.19 -23.00
C GLU A 123 -5.05 -14.07 -23.97
N LEU A 124 -6.07 -13.28 -23.61
CA LEU A 124 -7.22 -13.06 -24.49
C LEU A 124 -6.81 -12.28 -25.75
N ILE A 125 -5.95 -11.29 -25.61
CA ILE A 125 -5.39 -10.51 -26.72
C ILE A 125 -4.53 -11.40 -27.62
N GLU A 126 -3.61 -12.18 -27.05
CA GLU A 126 -2.75 -13.12 -27.80
C GLU A 126 -3.57 -14.19 -28.55
N LYS A 127 -4.72 -14.59 -28.00
CA LYS A 127 -5.68 -15.51 -28.65
C LYS A 127 -6.59 -14.81 -29.67
N GLY A 128 -6.37 -13.53 -29.97
CA GLY A 128 -7.16 -12.74 -30.93
C GLY A 128 -8.60 -12.46 -30.47
N LYS A 129 -8.90 -12.57 -29.18
CA LYS A 129 -10.25 -12.34 -28.62
C LYS A 129 -10.54 -10.86 -28.38
N VAL A 130 -10.14 -10.01 -29.33
CA VAL A 130 -10.42 -8.57 -29.35
C VAL A 130 -11.53 -8.33 -30.37
N LYS A 131 -12.57 -7.60 -29.98
CA LYS A 131 -13.77 -7.38 -30.82
C LYS A 131 -14.11 -5.90 -30.88
N TRP A 132 -14.50 -5.45 -32.07
CA TRP A 132 -15.11 -4.14 -32.26
C TRP A 132 -16.60 -4.20 -31.91
N TYR A 133 -17.09 -3.24 -31.12
CA TYR A 133 -18.50 -3.10 -30.81
C TYR A 133 -18.92 -1.63 -30.87
N LEU A 134 -19.83 -1.31 -31.80
CA LEU A 134 -20.37 0.04 -31.95
C LEU A 134 -21.72 0.14 -31.25
N PHE A 135 -21.77 0.86 -30.13
CA PHE A 135 -23.01 1.23 -29.47
C PHE A 135 -23.38 2.67 -29.82
N ARG A 136 -24.60 2.91 -30.27
CA ARG A 136 -25.12 4.26 -30.56
C ARG A 136 -26.13 4.65 -29.50
N MET A 137 -25.79 5.66 -28.70
CA MET A 137 -26.70 6.22 -27.71
C MET A 137 -27.49 7.38 -28.34
N GLN A 138 -28.82 7.35 -28.23
CA GLN A 138 -29.66 8.50 -28.56
C GLN A 138 -29.79 9.38 -27.32
N VAL A 139 -29.29 10.60 -27.40
CA VAL A 139 -29.52 11.63 -26.38
C VAL A 139 -30.69 12.47 -26.89
N LYS A 140 -31.77 12.60 -26.10
CA LYS A 140 -32.82 13.57 -26.37
C LYS A 140 -32.33 14.93 -25.87
N GLU A 141 -32.41 15.94 -26.74
CA GLU A 141 -32.19 17.36 -26.40
C GLU A 141 -33.22 17.86 -25.38
#